data_AF-A0A947YU04-F1
#
_entry.id   AF-A0A947YU04-F1
#
_cell.length_a   1.000
_cell.length_b   1.000
_cell.length_c   1.000
_cell.angle_alpha   90.00
_cell.angle_beta   90.00
_cell.angle_gamma   90.00
#
_symmetry.space_group_name_H-M   'P 1'
#
loop_
_entity.id
_entity.type
_entity.pdbx_description
1 polymer ?
#
loop_
_entity_poly.entity_id
_entity_poly.type
_entity_poly.pdbx_seq_one_letter_code
_entity_poly.pdbx_strand_id
1 'polypeptide(L)'
;MKIWFKYLSKTQKIILFIAGGLFLSIILSTVLIPSQKKSSNIKFTVENSIREIAPLLGVTGKALARELGLDIRIKKGRPLKQYGIKQEKLDHAVEHLKSHRPADRKYIVFAALVLFSGIFLLRLGKPDNLPPKLRQSSFPRTPLILTALFSIIFAGFIFGKSPNPMESSVKIFKALAGLYSDLNAKLLAFLFFFALGIIFNKIVCGWACPFGALQEIIYSVTNSQKFKFRPPFRLSNSIRVILFAAMIILISGIILNKPGFVIFHYINVFNIFNFDFDLFSVIVTLTIILLLSFFTYRPFCTFICPFGLLSWISEKLSIVKIKVNQSKCVECGLCSRYCPTDAIGAKVKDKSVVPDCYSCGRCLNICPKDAITYSYKKPEEVSNEK
;
A
#
# COMPACT_ATOMS: atom_id res chain seq x y z
N MET A 1 22.88 2.38 -12.37
CA MET A 1 23.25 1.48 -11.25
C MET A 1 24.75 1.45 -11.00
N LYS A 2 25.60 1.23 -12.01
CA LYS A 2 27.08 1.21 -11.87
C LYS A 2 27.65 2.44 -11.14
N ILE A 3 27.25 3.65 -11.56
CA ILE A 3 27.68 4.91 -10.93
C ILE A 3 27.26 4.96 -9.46
N TRP A 4 25.99 4.72 -9.17
CA TRP A 4 25.46 4.72 -7.80
C TRP A 4 26.24 3.81 -6.85
N PHE A 5 26.47 2.55 -7.23
CA PHE A 5 27.19 1.58 -6.40
C PHE A 5 28.67 1.93 -6.20
N LYS A 6 29.32 2.47 -7.25
CA LYS A 6 30.74 2.88 -7.21
C LYS A 6 30.99 3.93 -6.13
N TYR A 7 30.07 4.89 -5.96
CA TYR A 7 30.23 6.02 -5.04
C TYR A 7 29.62 5.81 -3.64
N LEU A 8 29.13 4.60 -3.33
CA LEU A 8 28.71 4.29 -1.96
C LEU A 8 29.92 4.27 -1.02
N SER A 9 29.77 4.88 0.15
CA SER A 9 30.76 4.77 1.24
C SER A 9 30.86 3.33 1.75
N LYS A 10 31.91 3.00 2.51
CA LYS A 10 32.04 1.68 3.17
C LYS A 10 30.82 1.40 4.04
N THR A 11 30.38 2.38 4.82
CA THR A 11 29.18 2.31 5.67
C THR A 11 27.92 2.05 4.86
N GLN A 12 27.71 2.76 3.74
CA GLN A 12 26.55 2.53 2.88
C GLN A 12 26.54 1.14 2.26
N LYS A 13 27.69 0.60 1.85
CA LYS A 13 27.79 -0.77 1.34
C LYS A 13 27.42 -1.79 2.42
N ILE A 14 27.93 -1.63 3.64
CA ILE A 14 27.58 -2.50 4.78
C ILE A 14 26.06 -2.46 5.04
N ILE A 15 25.47 -1.26 5.11
CA ILE A 15 24.02 -1.09 5.32
C ILE A 15 23.23 -1.76 4.18
N LEU A 16 23.65 -1.62 2.92
CA LEU A 16 22.98 -2.25 1.79
C LEU A 16 22.97 -3.78 1.92
N PHE A 17 24.10 -4.39 2.28
CA PHE A 17 24.20 -5.84 2.45
C PHE A 17 23.39 -6.34 3.66
N ILE A 18 23.47 -5.66 4.81
CA ILE A 18 22.72 -6.03 6.01
C ILE A 18 21.21 -5.87 5.77
N ALA A 19 20.77 -4.70 5.30
CA ALA A 19 19.35 -4.43 5.07
C ALA A 19 18.78 -5.31 3.96
N GLY A 20 19.53 -5.52 2.88
CA GLY A 20 19.15 -6.41 1.79
C GLY A 20 19.08 -7.88 2.22
N GLY A 21 20.06 -8.34 3.01
CA GLY A 21 20.10 -9.70 3.57
C GLY A 21 18.96 -9.96 4.54
N LEU A 22 18.71 -9.04 5.48
CA LEU A 22 17.57 -9.13 6.41
C LEU A 22 16.24 -9.12 5.66
N PHE A 23 16.07 -8.22 4.69
CA PHE A 23 14.89 -8.18 3.85
C PHE A 23 14.66 -9.52 3.16
N LEU A 24 15.68 -10.04 2.46
CA LEU A 24 15.57 -11.32 1.76
C LEU A 24 15.29 -12.49 2.71
N SER A 25 15.93 -12.52 3.90
CA SER A 25 15.70 -13.55 4.92
C SER A 25 14.27 -13.53 5.46
N ILE A 26 13.70 -12.35 5.74
CA ILE A 26 12.31 -12.21 6.19
C ILE A 26 11.36 -12.69 5.09
N ILE A 27 11.65 -12.36 3.83
CA ILE A 27 10.82 -12.80 2.71
C ILE A 27 10.90 -14.31 2.51
N LEU A 28 12.10 -14.89 2.46
CA LEU A 28 12.30 -16.32 2.27
C LEU A 28 11.60 -17.11 3.39
N SER A 29 11.76 -16.69 4.64
CA SER A 29 11.09 -17.34 5.77
C SER A 29 9.56 -17.20 5.74
N THR A 30 9.02 -16.06 5.30
CA THR A 30 7.55 -15.86 5.26
C THR A 30 6.88 -16.52 4.06
N VAL A 31 7.55 -16.59 2.91
CA VAL A 31 6.99 -17.10 1.65
C VAL A 31 7.26 -18.60 1.45
N LEU A 32 8.49 -19.07 1.73
CA LEU A 32 8.89 -20.44 1.41
C LEU A 32 8.52 -21.43 2.50
N ILE A 33 8.48 -21.02 3.77
CA ILE A 33 8.11 -21.93 4.85
C ILE A 33 6.60 -22.14 4.75
N PRO A 34 6.09 -23.34 4.41
CA PRO A 34 4.67 -23.57 4.37
C PRO A 34 4.08 -23.26 5.75
N SER A 35 2.86 -22.71 5.79
CA SER A 35 2.15 -22.60 7.07
C SER A 35 1.93 -24.01 7.59
N GLN A 36 2.68 -24.42 8.62
CA GLN A 36 2.32 -25.57 9.44
C GLN A 36 1.00 -25.24 10.16
N LYS A 37 -0.12 -25.24 9.44
CA LYS A 37 -1.38 -25.59 10.12
C LYS A 37 -1.14 -27.03 10.56
N LYS A 38 -1.28 -27.31 11.86
CA LYS A 38 -1.43 -28.67 12.37
C LYS A 38 -2.55 -29.32 11.58
N SER A 39 -2.22 -29.96 10.47
CA SER A 39 -3.13 -30.80 9.73
C SER A 39 -3.17 -32.10 10.50
N SER A 40 -3.92 -32.12 11.59
CA SER A 40 -4.56 -33.37 11.98
C SER A 40 -5.41 -33.78 10.77
N ASN A 41 -5.20 -34.98 10.23
CA ASN A 41 -6.00 -35.60 9.16
C ASN A 41 -7.44 -35.86 9.61
N ILE A 42 -8.11 -34.84 10.14
CA ILE A 42 -9.49 -34.89 10.59
C ILE A 42 -10.34 -34.73 9.34
N LYS A 43 -11.06 -35.80 8.99
CA LYS A 43 -12.16 -35.74 8.03
C LYS A 43 -13.33 -35.05 8.72
N PHE A 44 -13.79 -33.94 8.14
CA PHE A 44 -14.99 -33.24 8.60
C PHE A 44 -16.20 -33.83 7.89
N THR A 45 -17.30 -34.02 8.61
CA THR A 45 -18.56 -34.52 8.02
C THR A 45 -19.65 -33.49 8.19
N VAL A 46 -20.69 -33.55 7.34
CA VAL A 46 -21.88 -32.69 7.48
C VAL A 46 -22.69 -32.93 8.76
N GLU A 47 -22.39 -34.01 9.50
CA GLU A 47 -22.96 -34.25 10.83
C GLU A 47 -22.30 -33.37 11.91
N ASN A 48 -21.10 -32.85 11.65
CA ASN A 48 -20.45 -31.91 12.55
C ASN A 48 -21.08 -30.52 12.47
N SER A 49 -21.05 -29.81 13.60
CA SER A 49 -21.51 -28.42 13.69
C SER A 49 -20.41 -27.42 13.32
N ILE A 50 -20.80 -26.20 12.95
CA ILE A 50 -19.85 -25.10 12.70
C ILE A 50 -18.97 -24.84 13.93
N ARG A 51 -19.52 -25.01 15.14
CA ARG A 51 -18.82 -24.83 16.41
C ARG A 51 -17.72 -25.87 16.62
N GLU A 52 -17.87 -27.07 16.08
CA GLU A 52 -16.85 -28.13 16.12
C GLU A 52 -15.79 -27.95 15.04
N ILE A 53 -16.21 -27.66 13.81
CA ILE A 53 -15.31 -27.61 12.65
C ILE A 53 -14.42 -26.36 12.68
N ALA A 54 -14.99 -25.18 12.98
CA ALA A 54 -14.29 -23.92 12.79
C ALA A 54 -13.01 -23.77 13.66
N PRO A 55 -13.01 -24.12 14.96
CA PRO A 55 -11.79 -24.08 15.78
C PRO A 55 -10.69 -25.01 15.25
N LEU A 56 -11.06 -26.21 14.77
CA LEU A 56 -10.11 -27.19 14.23
C LEU A 56 -9.46 -26.72 12.91
N LEU A 57 -10.17 -25.91 12.13
CA LEU A 57 -9.64 -25.26 10.93
C LEU A 57 -8.81 -23.98 11.24
N GLY A 58 -8.80 -23.53 12.49
CA GLY A 58 -8.19 -22.26 12.90
C GLY A 58 -8.93 -21.04 12.34
N VAL A 59 -10.25 -21.13 12.15
CA VAL A 59 -11.09 -20.05 11.60
C VAL A 59 -12.25 -19.72 12.54
N THR A 60 -12.85 -18.54 12.38
CA THR A 60 -14.06 -18.20 13.13
C THR A 60 -15.28 -18.95 12.57
N GLY A 61 -16.24 -19.31 13.42
CA GLY A 61 -17.49 -19.91 12.94
C GLY A 61 -18.28 -19.02 11.97
N LYS A 62 -18.05 -17.69 11.99
CA LYS A 62 -18.62 -16.77 11.00
C LYS A 62 -17.96 -16.91 9.62
N ALA A 63 -16.65 -17.16 9.58
CA ALA A 63 -15.92 -17.39 8.33
C ALA A 63 -16.38 -18.69 7.66
N LEU A 64 -16.49 -19.78 8.43
CA LEU A 64 -17.01 -21.05 7.91
C LEU A 64 -18.48 -20.92 7.46
N ALA A 65 -19.34 -20.26 8.23
CA ALA A 65 -20.73 -20.03 7.82
C ALA A 65 -20.85 -19.28 6.48
N ARG A 66 -20.02 -18.23 6.29
CA ARG A 66 -19.99 -17.46 5.04
C ARG A 66 -19.55 -18.32 3.86
N GLU A 67 -18.51 -19.13 4.05
CA GLU A 67 -18.00 -20.02 2.99
C GLU A 67 -19.03 -21.06 2.56
N LEU A 68 -19.80 -21.56 3.53
CA LEU A 68 -20.91 -22.48 3.28
C LEU A 68 -22.15 -21.78 2.68
N GLY A 69 -22.13 -20.46 2.50
CA GLY A 69 -23.26 -19.67 1.99
C GLY A 69 -24.43 -19.56 2.98
N LEU A 70 -24.16 -19.65 4.28
CA LEU A 70 -25.15 -19.57 5.35
C LEU A 70 -25.20 -18.16 5.97
N ASP A 71 -26.36 -17.75 6.50
CA ASP A 71 -26.48 -16.48 7.25
C ASP A 71 -25.54 -16.53 8.47
N ILE A 72 -24.85 -15.43 8.77
CA ILE A 72 -23.87 -15.33 9.85
C ILE A 72 -24.51 -15.51 11.25
N ARG A 73 -25.83 -15.31 11.36
CA ARG A 73 -26.65 -15.39 12.58
C ARG A 73 -27.18 -16.79 12.89
N ILE A 74 -26.90 -17.81 12.05
CA ILE A 74 -27.37 -19.17 12.31
C ILE A 74 -26.83 -19.73 13.64
N LYS A 75 -27.57 -20.68 14.22
CA LYS A 75 -27.16 -21.43 15.40
C LYS A 75 -26.00 -22.37 15.07
N LYS A 76 -24.78 -21.98 15.44
CA LYS A 76 -23.53 -22.69 15.08
C LYS A 76 -23.35 -24.08 15.72
N GLY A 77 -24.19 -24.46 16.67
CA GLY A 77 -24.14 -25.77 17.35
C GLY A 77 -25.00 -26.85 16.68
N ARG A 78 -25.69 -26.55 15.57
CA ARG A 78 -26.47 -27.56 14.83
C ARG A 78 -25.62 -28.22 13.73
N PRO A 79 -25.86 -29.50 13.42
CA PRO A 79 -25.23 -30.19 12.29
C PRO A 79 -25.44 -29.46 10.97
N LEU A 80 -24.43 -29.43 10.11
CA LEU A 80 -24.48 -28.76 8.80
C LEU A 80 -25.54 -29.35 7.86
N LYS A 81 -25.82 -30.66 8.00
CA LYS A 81 -26.87 -31.36 7.25
C LYS A 81 -28.26 -30.74 7.44
N GLN A 82 -28.55 -30.21 8.64
CA GLN A 82 -29.83 -29.53 8.93
C GLN A 82 -29.99 -28.20 8.18
N TYR A 83 -28.88 -27.64 7.67
CA TYR A 83 -28.88 -26.45 6.84
C TYR A 83 -28.84 -26.75 5.34
N GLY A 84 -29.04 -28.02 4.95
CA GLY A 84 -29.03 -28.44 3.54
C GLY A 84 -27.66 -28.43 2.89
N ILE A 85 -26.58 -28.41 3.68
CA ILE A 85 -25.21 -28.43 3.16
C ILE A 85 -24.84 -29.87 2.75
N LYS A 86 -24.42 -30.03 1.49
CA LYS A 86 -23.86 -31.28 0.97
C LYS A 86 -22.39 -31.44 1.37
N GLN A 87 -21.93 -32.69 1.47
CA GLN A 87 -20.54 -33.01 1.83
C GLN A 87 -19.52 -32.37 0.87
N GLU A 88 -19.78 -32.40 -0.44
CA GLU A 88 -18.94 -31.75 -1.46
C GLU A 88 -18.72 -30.26 -1.19
N LYS A 89 -19.77 -29.55 -0.77
CA LYS A 89 -19.70 -28.11 -0.46
C LYS A 89 -18.89 -27.86 0.81
N LEU A 90 -19.01 -28.75 1.80
CA LEU A 90 -18.19 -28.70 3.00
C LEU A 90 -16.72 -28.96 2.68
N ASP A 91 -16.42 -29.98 1.86
CA ASP A 91 -15.07 -30.32 1.47
C ASP A 91 -14.41 -29.18 0.69
N HIS A 92 -15.10 -28.60 -0.29
CA HIS A 92 -14.65 -27.41 -1.01
C HIS A 92 -14.40 -26.22 -0.06
N ALA A 93 -15.32 -25.95 0.87
CA ALA A 93 -15.16 -24.88 1.85
C ALA A 93 -13.97 -25.13 2.79
N VAL A 94 -13.77 -26.37 3.24
CA VAL A 94 -12.64 -26.78 4.09
C VAL A 94 -11.33 -26.61 3.33
N GLU A 95 -11.25 -27.08 2.08
CA GLU A 95 -10.06 -26.99 1.25
C GLU A 95 -9.70 -25.53 0.95
N HIS A 96 -10.71 -24.70 0.63
CA HIS A 96 -10.55 -23.27 0.46
C HIS A 96 -10.07 -22.56 1.75
N LEU A 97 -10.62 -22.92 2.92
CA LEU A 97 -10.18 -22.34 4.21
C LEU A 97 -8.81 -22.85 4.67
N LYS A 98 -8.43 -24.07 4.26
CA LYS A 98 -7.08 -24.61 4.49
C LYS A 98 -6.05 -23.94 3.58
N SER A 99 -6.40 -23.59 2.35
CA SER A 99 -5.51 -22.89 1.40
C SER A 99 -5.28 -21.41 1.75
N HIS A 100 -6.14 -20.81 2.58
CA HIS A 100 -5.94 -19.46 3.10
C HIS A 100 -4.67 -19.38 3.98
N ARG A 101 -3.65 -18.70 3.45
CA ARG A 101 -2.45 -18.31 4.22
C ARG A 101 -2.85 -17.32 5.33
N PRO A 102 -2.23 -17.42 6.52
CA PRO A 102 -2.58 -16.54 7.62
C PRO A 102 -2.18 -15.09 7.26
N ALA A 103 -3.06 -14.14 7.59
CA ALA A 103 -2.96 -12.73 7.17
C ALA A 103 -1.76 -12.00 7.81
N ASP A 104 -1.28 -12.50 8.94
CA ASP A 104 -0.11 -12.04 9.70
C ASP A 104 1.16 -11.99 8.84
N ARG A 105 1.42 -13.02 8.03
CA ARG A 105 2.60 -13.10 7.17
C ARG A 105 2.65 -11.97 6.15
N LYS A 106 1.48 -11.56 5.64
CA LYS A 106 1.43 -10.44 4.68
C LYS A 106 1.78 -9.12 5.36
N TYR A 107 1.35 -8.89 6.59
CA TYR A 107 1.73 -7.70 7.37
C TYR A 107 3.25 -7.64 7.60
N ILE A 108 3.90 -8.78 7.87
CA ILE A 108 5.37 -8.86 8.00
C ILE A 108 6.04 -8.45 6.69
N VAL A 109 5.56 -8.95 5.54
CA VAL A 109 6.10 -8.58 4.22
C VAL A 109 5.93 -7.10 3.91
N PHE A 110 4.77 -6.52 4.24
CA PHE A 110 4.56 -5.07 4.13
C PHE A 110 5.52 -4.27 5.01
N ALA A 111 5.70 -4.68 6.27
CA ALA A 111 6.62 -4.03 7.19
C ALA A 111 8.07 -4.13 6.69
N ALA A 112 8.50 -5.30 6.23
CA ALA A 112 9.83 -5.53 5.67
C ALA A 112 10.08 -4.64 4.44
N LEU A 113 9.12 -4.57 3.52
CA LEU A 113 9.19 -3.69 2.34
C LEU A 113 9.34 -2.23 2.76
N VAL A 114 8.48 -1.76 3.67
CA VAL A 114 8.50 -0.37 4.13
C VAL A 114 9.80 -0.03 4.85
N LEU A 115 10.29 -0.90 5.73
CA LEU A 115 11.54 -0.71 6.46
C LEU A 115 12.73 -0.68 5.51
N PHE A 116 12.81 -1.64 4.57
CA PHE A 116 13.86 -1.66 3.56
C PHE A 116 13.84 -0.37 2.72
N SER A 117 12.67 0.05 2.25
CA SER A 117 12.52 1.30 1.48
C SER A 117 12.87 2.54 2.31
N GLY A 118 12.51 2.56 3.59
CA GLY A 118 12.85 3.64 4.52
C GLY A 118 14.36 3.75 4.72
N ILE A 119 15.03 2.62 5.00
CA ILE A 119 16.50 2.53 5.09
C ILE A 119 17.14 2.98 3.77
N PHE A 120 16.59 2.51 2.64
CA PHE A 120 17.08 2.89 1.34
C PHE A 120 17.02 4.41 1.17
N LEU A 121 15.89 5.07 1.40
CA LEU A 121 15.78 6.52 1.25
C LEU A 121 16.63 7.32 2.26
N LEU A 122 16.75 6.82 3.50
CA LEU A 122 17.52 7.47 4.56
C LEU A 122 19.04 7.38 4.36
N ARG A 123 19.53 6.26 3.84
CA ARG A 123 20.97 5.94 3.85
C ARG A 123 21.56 5.63 2.49
N LEU A 124 20.79 5.10 1.55
CA LEU A 124 21.31 4.52 0.30
C LEU A 124 20.86 5.30 -0.94
N GLY A 125 19.79 6.09 -0.85
CA GLY A 125 19.17 6.79 -1.97
C GLY A 125 20.14 7.77 -2.61
N LYS A 126 21.04 8.36 -1.82
CA LYS A 126 22.10 9.26 -2.25
C LYS A 126 23.47 8.71 -1.80
N PRO A 127 24.38 8.34 -2.73
CA PRO A 127 25.73 7.95 -2.36
C PRO A 127 26.52 9.11 -1.74
N ASP A 128 27.26 8.83 -0.67
CA ASP A 128 27.98 9.86 0.11
C ASP A 128 29.09 10.52 -0.73
N ASN A 129 29.80 9.72 -1.54
CA ASN A 129 30.95 10.18 -2.30
C ASN A 129 30.58 10.64 -3.72
N LEU A 130 29.30 10.92 -4.00
CA LEU A 130 28.84 11.27 -5.34
C LEU A 130 29.19 12.73 -5.70
N PRO A 131 30.05 12.97 -6.71
CA PRO A 131 30.44 14.32 -7.09
C PRO A 131 29.26 15.12 -7.69
N PRO A 132 29.18 16.44 -7.46
CA PRO A 132 28.08 17.30 -7.93
C PRO A 132 27.72 17.13 -9.41
N LYS A 133 28.72 17.01 -10.28
CA LYS A 133 28.53 16.87 -11.74
C LYS A 133 27.76 15.61 -12.15
N LEU A 134 27.82 14.54 -11.35
CA LEU A 134 27.17 13.26 -11.65
C LEU A 134 25.79 13.11 -11.00
N ARG A 135 25.34 14.08 -10.20
CA ARG A 135 24.11 13.95 -9.41
C ARG A 135 22.88 13.75 -10.29
N GLN A 136 22.77 14.47 -11.40
CA GLN A 136 21.59 14.43 -12.28
C GLN A 136 21.36 13.08 -12.98
N SER A 137 22.40 12.25 -13.14
CA SER A 137 22.33 10.92 -13.78
C SER A 137 22.25 9.76 -12.79
N SER A 138 22.28 10.04 -11.48
CA SER A 138 22.66 9.03 -10.48
C SER A 138 21.56 8.54 -9.55
N PHE A 139 20.30 8.99 -9.65
CA PHE A 139 19.22 8.32 -8.90
C PHE A 139 18.98 6.93 -9.48
N PRO A 140 19.30 5.84 -8.76
CA PRO A 140 19.04 4.50 -9.27
C PRO A 140 17.53 4.27 -9.19
N ARG A 141 16.84 4.33 -10.33
CA ARG A 141 15.43 3.91 -10.39
C ARG A 141 15.27 2.41 -10.16
N THR A 142 16.35 1.64 -10.32
CA THR A 142 16.28 0.18 -10.28
C THR A 142 15.84 -0.38 -8.93
N PRO A 143 16.36 0.04 -7.75
CA PRO A 143 15.82 -0.39 -6.46
C PRO A 143 14.31 -0.16 -6.34
N LEU A 144 13.80 1.01 -6.77
CA LEU A 144 12.37 1.30 -6.77
C LEU A 144 11.59 0.33 -7.67
N ILE A 145 12.08 0.07 -8.89
CA ILE A 145 11.45 -0.86 -9.84
C ILE A 145 11.49 -2.29 -9.29
N LEU A 146 12.60 -2.73 -8.72
CA LEU A 146 12.75 -4.06 -8.13
C LEU A 146 11.80 -4.25 -6.94
N THR A 147 11.70 -3.28 -6.04
CA THR A 147 10.72 -3.32 -4.95
C THR A 147 9.29 -3.27 -5.46
N ALA A 148 9.01 -2.55 -6.55
CA ALA A 148 7.69 -2.50 -7.15
C ALA A 148 7.30 -3.86 -7.77
N LEU A 149 8.19 -4.47 -8.55
CA LEU A 149 7.99 -5.82 -9.10
C LEU A 149 7.78 -6.84 -7.97
N PHE A 150 8.62 -6.78 -6.94
CA PHE A 150 8.49 -7.62 -5.76
C PHE A 150 7.12 -7.44 -5.08
N SER A 151 6.71 -6.19 -4.86
CA SER A 151 5.41 -5.86 -4.26
C SER A 151 4.26 -6.45 -5.08
N ILE A 152 4.26 -6.30 -6.40
CA ILE A 152 3.23 -6.86 -7.30
C ILE A 152 3.17 -8.37 -7.21
N ILE A 153 4.32 -9.05 -7.28
CA ILE A 153 4.38 -10.51 -7.30
C ILE A 153 3.98 -11.08 -5.93
N PHE A 154 4.66 -10.64 -4.86
CA PHE A 154 4.50 -11.22 -3.53
C PHE A 154 3.31 -10.63 -2.79
N ALA A 155 3.28 -9.31 -2.58
CA ALA A 155 2.20 -8.65 -1.84
C ALA A 155 0.89 -8.53 -2.64
N GLY A 156 0.95 -8.65 -3.97
CA GLY A 156 -0.19 -8.72 -4.87
C GLY A 156 -0.63 -10.16 -5.14
N PHE A 157 -0.04 -10.82 -6.14
CA PHE A 157 -0.55 -12.11 -6.64
C PHE A 157 -0.38 -13.29 -5.66
N ILE A 158 0.76 -13.42 -4.97
CA ILE A 158 1.01 -14.58 -4.08
C ILE A 158 0.17 -14.53 -2.80
N PHE A 159 -0.01 -13.35 -2.22
CA PHE A 159 -0.83 -13.15 -1.00
C PHE A 159 -2.24 -12.63 -1.30
N GLY A 160 -2.60 -12.51 -2.57
CA GLY A 160 -3.89 -12.01 -3.03
C GLY A 160 -4.18 -10.53 -2.72
N LYS A 161 -5.43 -10.12 -2.89
CA LYS A 161 -5.84 -8.70 -2.74
C LYS A 161 -5.79 -8.15 -1.31
N SER A 162 -5.81 -8.98 -0.27
CA SER A 162 -5.94 -8.56 1.14
C SER A 162 -4.83 -9.09 2.05
N PRO A 163 -4.46 -8.40 3.14
CA PRO A 163 -4.76 -6.99 3.45
C PRO A 163 -4.14 -6.01 2.43
N ASN A 164 -4.75 -4.83 2.31
CA ASN A 164 -4.20 -3.68 1.57
C ASN A 164 -4.63 -2.35 2.22
N PRO A 165 -3.93 -1.23 1.92
CA PRO A 165 -4.22 0.05 2.55
C PRO A 165 -5.63 0.59 2.27
N MET A 166 -6.13 0.47 1.02
CA MET A 166 -7.47 0.92 0.63
C MET A 166 -8.55 0.21 1.45
N GLU A 167 -8.47 -1.11 1.49
CA GLU A 167 -9.39 -1.97 2.21
C GLU A 167 -9.34 -1.70 3.72
N SER A 168 -8.17 -1.37 4.28
CA SER A 168 -8.04 -0.99 5.69
C SER A 168 -8.91 0.23 6.03
N SER A 169 -8.89 1.27 5.18
CA SER A 169 -9.77 2.44 5.32
C SER A 169 -11.23 2.08 5.17
N VAL A 170 -11.61 1.38 4.10
CA VAL A 170 -13.03 1.07 3.85
C VAL A 170 -13.60 0.18 4.97
N LYS A 171 -12.85 -0.84 5.41
CA LYS A 171 -13.32 -1.77 6.45
C LYS A 171 -13.45 -1.12 7.83
N ILE A 172 -12.58 -0.17 8.20
CA ILE A 172 -12.74 0.51 9.50
C ILE A 172 -14.01 1.36 9.53
N PHE A 173 -14.32 2.11 8.47
CA PHE A 173 -15.56 2.89 8.42
C PHE A 173 -16.82 2.01 8.37
N LYS A 174 -16.76 0.87 7.67
CA LYS A 174 -17.83 -0.14 7.73
C LYS A 174 -18.01 -0.70 9.15
N ALA A 175 -16.91 -0.94 9.87
CA ALA A 175 -16.97 -1.45 11.24
C ALA A 175 -17.54 -0.41 12.21
N LEU A 176 -17.15 0.88 12.07
CA LEU A 176 -17.69 1.99 12.83
C LEU A 176 -19.20 2.20 12.58
N ALA A 177 -19.67 1.92 11.36
CA ALA A 177 -21.09 1.91 11.02
C ALA A 177 -21.85 0.64 11.46
N GLY A 178 -21.24 -0.24 12.26
CA GLY A 178 -21.88 -1.45 12.80
C GLY A 178 -22.01 -2.62 11.81
N LEU A 179 -21.44 -2.54 10.60
CA LEU A 179 -21.57 -3.58 9.57
C LEU A 179 -20.61 -4.77 9.75
N TYR A 180 -19.63 -4.65 10.65
CA TYR A 180 -18.73 -5.74 11.03
C TYR A 180 -18.73 -5.95 12.54
N SER A 181 -18.70 -7.21 12.95
CA SER A 181 -18.71 -7.56 14.37
C SER A 181 -17.36 -7.49 15.06
N ASP A 182 -16.27 -7.32 14.31
CA ASP A 182 -14.91 -7.37 14.84
C ASP A 182 -14.21 -6.05 14.55
N LEU A 183 -14.53 -5.04 15.36
CA LEU A 183 -13.98 -3.70 15.26
C LEU A 183 -12.47 -3.71 15.52
N ASN A 184 -12.02 -4.48 16.53
CA ASN A 184 -10.63 -4.50 16.96
C ASN A 184 -9.69 -4.98 15.84
N ALA A 185 -10.04 -6.05 15.13
CA ALA A 185 -9.21 -6.52 14.02
C ALA A 185 -9.15 -5.50 12.86
N LYS A 186 -10.24 -4.77 12.58
CA LYS A 186 -10.25 -3.74 11.52
C LYS A 186 -9.49 -2.48 11.94
N LEU A 187 -9.61 -2.10 13.21
CA LEU A 187 -8.88 -0.99 13.79
C LEU A 187 -7.37 -1.27 13.76
N LEU A 188 -6.94 -2.46 14.19
CA LEU A 188 -5.53 -2.85 14.15
C LEU A 188 -4.96 -2.83 12.72
N ALA A 189 -5.72 -3.35 11.75
CA ALA A 189 -5.33 -3.31 10.34
C ALA A 189 -5.19 -1.87 9.80
N PHE A 190 -6.10 -0.97 10.18
CA PHE A 190 -6.03 0.44 9.80
C PHE A 190 -4.85 1.14 10.47
N LEU A 191 -4.68 0.96 11.78
CA LEU A 191 -3.59 1.53 12.57
C LEU A 191 -2.23 1.06 12.05
N PHE A 192 -2.09 -0.20 11.63
CA PHE A 192 -0.87 -0.71 11.02
C PHE A 192 -0.45 0.15 9.80
N PHE A 193 -1.32 0.29 8.80
CA PHE A 193 -0.97 1.06 7.60
C PHE A 193 -0.85 2.56 7.89
N PHE A 194 -1.69 3.09 8.79
CA PHE A 194 -1.68 4.49 9.16
C PHE A 194 -0.41 4.88 9.93
N ALA A 195 0.04 4.05 10.87
CA ALA A 195 1.28 4.23 11.62
C ALA A 195 2.51 4.22 10.69
N LEU A 196 2.58 3.28 9.74
CA LEU A 196 3.63 3.28 8.72
C LEU A 196 3.63 4.58 7.89
N GLY A 197 2.43 5.10 7.61
CA GLY A 197 2.23 6.41 6.97
C GLY A 197 2.75 7.59 7.79
N ILE A 198 2.58 7.58 9.10
CA ILE A 198 3.10 8.63 10.00
C ILE A 198 4.62 8.52 10.14
N ILE A 199 5.18 7.30 10.26
CA ILE A 199 6.61 7.14 10.46
C ILE A 199 7.38 7.56 9.19
N PHE A 200 6.98 7.07 8.01
CA PHE A 200 7.75 7.20 6.78
C PHE A 200 7.04 7.99 5.66
N ASN A 201 6.03 8.80 6.00
CA ASN A 201 5.13 9.44 5.03
C ASN A 201 4.44 8.35 4.15
N LYS A 202 4.01 8.65 2.93
CA LYS A 202 3.32 7.72 2.02
C LYS A 202 4.20 6.62 1.41
N ILE A 203 5.24 6.17 2.10
CA ILE A 203 6.14 5.12 1.60
C ILE A 203 5.41 3.80 1.34
N VAL A 204 4.36 3.50 2.13
CA VAL A 204 3.50 2.33 1.92
C VAL A 204 2.93 2.35 0.50
N CYS A 205 2.33 3.47 0.11
CA CYS A 205 1.78 3.64 -1.25
C CYS A 205 2.89 3.63 -2.30
N GLY A 206 4.03 4.28 -2.01
CA GLY A 206 5.15 4.42 -2.94
C GLY A 206 5.86 3.11 -3.28
N TRP A 207 6.11 2.26 -2.28
CA TRP A 207 7.06 1.15 -2.38
C TRP A 207 6.47 -0.23 -2.04
N ALA A 208 5.42 -0.29 -1.20
CA ALA A 208 4.93 -1.56 -0.67
C ALA A 208 3.54 -1.97 -1.19
N CYS A 209 2.69 -1.01 -1.55
CA CYS A 209 1.35 -1.26 -2.08
C CYS A 209 1.42 -1.85 -3.50
N PRO A 210 0.89 -3.06 -3.75
CA PRO A 210 1.03 -3.75 -5.03
C PRO A 210 0.32 -3.00 -6.17
N PHE A 211 -0.85 -2.42 -5.92
CA PHE A 211 -1.54 -1.62 -6.93
C PHE A 211 -0.85 -0.28 -7.21
N GLY A 212 -0.22 0.31 -6.18
CA GLY A 212 0.61 1.50 -6.37
C GLY A 212 1.85 1.19 -7.21
N ALA A 213 2.51 0.06 -6.92
CA ALA A 213 3.65 -0.44 -7.65
C ALA A 213 3.32 -0.75 -9.12
N LEU A 214 2.15 -1.35 -9.40
CA LEU A 214 1.69 -1.59 -10.76
C LEU A 214 1.59 -0.29 -11.57
N GLN A 215 0.96 0.74 -11.01
CA GLN A 215 0.86 2.05 -11.64
C GLN A 215 2.24 2.74 -11.80
N GLU A 216 3.18 2.52 -10.87
CA GLU A 216 4.57 3.02 -10.97
C GLU A 216 5.30 2.45 -12.19
N ILE A 217 5.16 1.13 -12.41
CA ILE A 217 5.79 0.44 -13.52
C ILE A 217 5.21 0.94 -14.84
N ILE A 218 3.88 0.98 -14.97
CA ILE A 218 3.20 1.46 -16.18
C ILE A 218 3.62 2.90 -16.49
N TYR A 219 3.61 3.79 -15.49
CA TYR A 219 4.07 5.17 -15.66
C TYR A 219 5.54 5.29 -16.05
N SER A 220 6.37 4.31 -15.68
CA SER A 220 7.80 4.29 -15.97
C SER A 220 8.13 3.75 -17.36
N VAL A 221 7.21 3.04 -18.02
CA VAL A 221 7.36 2.58 -19.42
C VAL A 221 7.46 3.78 -20.37
N THR A 222 6.61 4.79 -20.18
CA THR A 222 6.69 6.03 -20.97
C THR A 222 7.89 6.86 -20.49
N ASN A 223 8.99 6.84 -21.22
CA ASN A 223 10.20 7.61 -20.84
C ASN A 223 10.09 9.11 -21.17
N SER A 224 9.24 9.49 -22.11
CA SER A 224 9.05 10.89 -22.52
C SER A 224 8.17 11.66 -21.54
N GLN A 225 8.68 12.79 -21.03
CA GLN A 225 7.91 13.73 -20.21
C GLN A 225 6.82 14.47 -21.01
N LYS A 226 6.89 14.48 -22.34
CA LYS A 226 5.93 15.20 -23.21
C LYS A 226 4.51 14.63 -23.13
N PHE A 227 4.39 13.31 -22.97
CA PHE A 227 3.09 12.64 -22.87
C PHE A 227 2.57 12.59 -21.43
N LYS A 228 3.34 13.08 -20.46
CA LYS A 228 2.99 12.96 -19.04
C LYS A 228 2.17 14.17 -18.61
N PHE A 229 0.97 13.89 -18.13
CA PHE A 229 0.06 14.90 -17.61
C PHE A 229 0.09 14.92 -16.09
N ARG A 230 0.10 16.12 -15.51
CA ARG A 230 0.04 16.35 -14.06
C ARG A 230 -1.27 17.05 -13.75
N PRO A 231 -2.29 16.35 -13.20
CA PRO A 231 -3.54 16.99 -12.88
C PRO A 231 -3.34 18.05 -11.78
N PRO A 232 -4.07 19.17 -11.82
CA PRO A 232 -4.04 20.16 -10.75
C PRO A 232 -4.41 19.52 -9.40
N PHE A 233 -3.60 19.77 -8.37
CA PHE A 233 -3.80 19.13 -7.07
C PHE A 233 -5.21 19.38 -6.50
N ARG A 234 -5.71 20.61 -6.62
CA ARG A 234 -7.07 20.98 -6.18
C ARG A 234 -8.14 20.09 -6.81
N LEU A 235 -8.09 19.86 -8.12
CA LEU A 235 -9.03 18.99 -8.82
C LEU A 235 -8.94 17.55 -8.29
N SER A 236 -7.73 16.99 -8.27
CA SER A 236 -7.55 15.60 -7.83
C SER A 236 -7.97 15.36 -6.38
N ASN A 237 -7.68 16.32 -5.50
CA ASN A 237 -8.01 16.23 -4.09
C ASN A 237 -9.50 16.46 -3.84
N SER A 238 -10.15 17.38 -4.58
CA SER A 238 -11.60 17.59 -4.50
C SER A 238 -12.37 16.34 -4.89
N ILE A 239 -12.00 15.67 -5.99
CA ILE A 239 -12.61 14.40 -6.40
C ILE A 239 -12.44 13.36 -5.28
N ARG A 240 -11.24 13.24 -4.72
CA ARG A 240 -10.93 12.30 -3.64
C ARG A 240 -11.74 12.57 -2.37
N VAL A 241 -11.92 13.85 -2.00
CA VAL A 241 -12.73 14.28 -0.84
C VAL A 241 -14.20 13.98 -1.09
N ILE A 242 -14.73 14.30 -2.26
CA ILE A 242 -16.13 14.03 -2.63
C ILE A 242 -16.41 12.52 -2.57
N LEU A 243 -15.55 11.69 -3.16
CA LEU A 243 -15.70 10.23 -3.12
C LEU A 243 -15.61 9.68 -1.70
N PHE A 244 -14.73 10.24 -0.87
CA PHE A 244 -14.62 9.85 0.54
C PHE A 244 -15.87 10.24 1.33
N ALA A 245 -16.38 11.46 1.17
CA ALA A 245 -17.61 11.92 1.80
C ALA A 245 -18.81 11.06 1.35
N ALA A 246 -18.94 10.80 0.04
CA ALA A 246 -19.97 9.92 -0.51
C ALA A 246 -19.89 8.51 0.09
N MET A 247 -18.69 7.95 0.27
CA MET A 247 -18.51 6.67 0.95
C MET A 247 -19.09 6.70 2.38
N ILE A 248 -18.77 7.73 3.18
CA ILE A 248 -19.27 7.83 4.56
C ILE A 248 -20.80 7.93 4.58
N ILE A 249 -21.37 8.80 3.75
CA ILE A 249 -22.82 9.02 3.69
C ILE A 249 -23.55 7.76 3.22
N LEU A 250 -23.06 7.07 2.20
CA LEU A 250 -23.71 5.85 1.69
C LEU A 250 -23.60 4.67 2.66
N ILE A 251 -22.47 4.54 3.36
CA ILE A 251 -22.29 3.52 4.40
C ILE A 251 -23.28 3.75 5.55
N SER A 252 -23.51 5.01 5.95
CA SER A 252 -24.44 5.38 7.03
C SER A 252 -25.90 5.06 6.73
N GLY A 253 -26.26 4.85 5.45
CA GLY A 253 -27.63 4.54 5.04
C GLY A 253 -28.57 5.74 4.96
N ILE A 254 -28.11 6.96 5.27
CA ILE A 254 -28.92 8.19 5.29
C ILE A 254 -29.62 8.47 3.95
N ILE A 255 -28.96 8.21 2.81
CA ILE A 255 -29.51 8.52 1.48
C ILE A 255 -30.37 7.38 0.92
N LEU A 256 -29.93 6.13 1.04
CA LEU A 256 -30.50 5.01 0.29
C LEU A 256 -31.52 4.19 1.10
N ASN A 257 -31.75 4.50 2.38
CA ASN A 257 -32.48 3.65 3.33
C ASN A 257 -32.00 2.18 3.34
N LYS A 258 -30.77 1.95 2.85
CA LYS A 258 -30.10 0.66 2.75
C LYS A 258 -28.72 0.82 3.42
N PRO A 259 -28.60 0.53 4.72
CA PRO A 259 -27.32 0.64 5.40
C PRO A 259 -26.30 -0.32 4.77
N GLY A 260 -25.07 0.18 4.58
CA GLY A 260 -23.96 -0.64 4.09
C GLY A 260 -23.75 -0.70 2.58
N PHE A 261 -24.30 0.23 1.81
CA PHE A 261 -23.87 0.43 0.42
C PHE A 261 -22.44 0.97 0.39
N VAL A 262 -21.56 0.32 -0.37
CA VAL A 262 -20.12 0.66 -0.44
C VAL A 262 -19.71 0.80 -1.90
N ILE A 263 -19.50 2.03 -2.36
CA ILE A 263 -19.06 2.32 -3.74
C ILE A 263 -17.80 1.51 -4.11
N PHE A 264 -16.86 1.39 -3.17
CA PHE A 264 -15.59 0.70 -3.39
C PHE A 264 -15.70 -0.78 -3.73
N HIS A 265 -16.86 -1.44 -3.53
CA HIS A 265 -17.06 -2.80 -4.04
C HIS A 265 -17.12 -2.85 -5.57
N TYR A 266 -17.67 -1.81 -6.21
CA TYR A 266 -17.87 -1.73 -7.66
C TYR A 266 -16.65 -1.20 -8.43
N ILE A 267 -15.74 -0.52 -7.74
CA ILE A 267 -14.54 0.11 -8.31
C ILE A 267 -13.24 -0.48 -7.72
N ASN A 268 -13.31 -1.70 -7.16
CA ASN A 268 -12.17 -2.31 -6.48
C ASN A 268 -11.10 -2.82 -7.45
N VAL A 269 -10.11 -1.97 -7.73
CA VAL A 269 -8.98 -2.31 -8.59
C VAL A 269 -8.06 -3.41 -8.03
N PHE A 270 -8.10 -3.71 -6.72
CA PHE A 270 -7.27 -4.77 -6.13
C PHE A 270 -7.76 -6.17 -6.50
N ASN A 271 -8.97 -6.32 -7.05
CA ASN A 271 -9.49 -7.59 -7.52
C ASN A 271 -8.61 -8.23 -8.61
N ILE A 272 -7.80 -7.44 -9.33
CA ILE A 272 -6.80 -7.94 -10.29
C ILE A 272 -5.87 -9.01 -9.70
N PHE A 273 -5.53 -8.91 -8.41
CA PHE A 273 -4.57 -9.82 -7.76
C PHE A 273 -5.14 -11.20 -7.43
N ASN A 274 -6.46 -11.35 -7.50
CA ASN A 274 -7.15 -12.62 -7.33
C ASN A 274 -7.87 -13.07 -8.62
N PHE A 275 -7.79 -12.27 -9.69
CA PHE A 275 -8.60 -12.44 -10.90
C PHE A 275 -10.13 -12.41 -10.65
N ASP A 276 -10.56 -11.67 -9.62
CA ASP A 276 -11.97 -11.56 -9.20
C ASP A 276 -12.73 -10.50 -10.05
N PHE A 277 -13.18 -10.85 -11.26
CA PHE A 277 -13.80 -9.91 -12.21
C PHE A 277 -15.32 -10.01 -12.34
N ASP A 278 -16.01 -10.42 -11.27
CA ASP A 278 -17.47 -10.68 -11.29
C ASP A 278 -18.34 -9.48 -11.69
N LEU A 279 -17.86 -8.27 -11.48
CA LEU A 279 -18.59 -7.03 -11.76
C LEU A 279 -17.98 -6.32 -12.98
N PHE A 280 -18.81 -6.06 -13.99
CA PHE A 280 -18.41 -5.29 -15.18
C PHE A 280 -17.79 -3.93 -14.83
N SER A 281 -18.31 -3.25 -13.81
CA SER A 281 -17.78 -1.96 -13.33
C SER A 281 -16.32 -2.04 -12.86
N VAL A 282 -15.90 -3.18 -12.31
CA VAL A 282 -14.51 -3.39 -11.86
C VAL A 282 -13.58 -3.47 -13.07
N ILE A 283 -13.98 -4.20 -14.11
CA ILE A 283 -13.22 -4.33 -15.36
C ILE A 283 -13.05 -2.95 -16.00
N VAL A 284 -14.14 -2.20 -16.16
CA VAL A 284 -14.11 -0.84 -16.74
C VAL A 284 -13.20 0.08 -15.93
N THR A 285 -13.34 0.09 -14.60
CA THR A 285 -12.51 0.91 -13.72
C THR A 285 -11.03 0.55 -13.86
N LEU A 286 -10.71 -0.74 -13.82
CA LEU A 286 -9.34 -1.22 -13.94
C LEU A 286 -8.73 -0.80 -15.27
N THR A 287 -9.41 -1.06 -16.39
CA THR A 287 -8.94 -0.69 -17.73
C THR A 287 -8.67 0.80 -17.83
N ILE A 288 -9.61 1.66 -17.40
CA ILE A 288 -9.44 3.11 -17.43
C ILE A 288 -8.23 3.54 -16.58
N ILE A 289 -8.10 3.00 -15.36
CA ILE A 289 -7.01 3.36 -14.45
C ILE A 289 -5.64 2.92 -14.99
N LEU A 290 -5.54 1.72 -15.57
CA LEU A 290 -4.29 1.24 -16.14
C LEU A 290 -3.90 2.06 -17.40
N LEU A 291 -4.86 2.39 -18.26
CA LEU A 291 -4.63 3.27 -19.42
C LEU A 291 -4.19 4.68 -18.99
N LEU A 292 -4.88 5.27 -18.01
CA LEU A 292 -4.49 6.58 -17.47
C LEU A 292 -3.12 6.56 -16.80
N SER A 293 -2.66 5.41 -16.30
CA SER A 293 -1.35 5.30 -15.62
C SER A 293 -0.16 5.49 -16.56
N PHE A 294 -0.34 5.36 -17.88
CA PHE A 294 0.70 5.69 -18.86
C PHE A 294 1.02 7.19 -18.90
N PHE A 295 0.02 8.02 -18.61
CA PHE A 295 0.08 9.48 -18.76
C PHE A 295 0.10 10.20 -17.42
N THR A 296 -0.69 9.74 -16.46
CA THR A 296 -0.84 10.33 -15.13
C THR A 296 -0.19 9.45 -14.07
N TYR A 297 0.50 10.08 -13.12
CA TYR A 297 1.13 9.32 -12.03
C TYR A 297 0.10 8.83 -11.02
N ARG A 298 -0.08 7.50 -10.96
CA ARG A 298 -0.91 6.78 -9.98
C ARG A 298 -2.35 7.32 -9.89
N PRO A 299 -3.11 7.33 -11.01
CA PRO A 299 -4.44 7.94 -11.08
C PRO A 299 -5.40 7.41 -10.00
N PHE A 300 -5.38 6.11 -9.67
CA PHE A 300 -6.26 5.59 -8.62
C PHE A 300 -5.93 6.17 -7.25
N CYS A 301 -4.64 6.24 -6.89
CA CYS A 301 -4.21 6.81 -5.63
C CYS A 301 -4.48 8.32 -5.56
N THR A 302 -4.40 8.99 -6.71
CA THR A 302 -4.54 10.43 -6.84
C THR A 302 -6.00 10.90 -6.85
N PHE A 303 -6.93 10.12 -7.41
CA PHE A 303 -8.34 10.53 -7.56
C PHE A 303 -9.32 9.75 -6.69
N ILE A 304 -9.09 8.46 -6.46
CA ILE A 304 -10.16 7.55 -5.98
C ILE A 304 -9.86 7.00 -4.58
N CYS A 305 -8.60 6.66 -4.29
CA CYS A 305 -8.25 5.88 -3.12
C CYS A 305 -8.55 6.62 -1.79
N PRO A 306 -9.40 6.05 -0.90
CA PRO A 306 -9.74 6.66 0.39
C PRO A 306 -8.52 6.70 1.32
N PHE A 307 -7.67 5.65 1.29
CA PHE A 307 -6.39 5.67 2.00
C PHE A 307 -5.44 6.74 1.46
N GLY A 308 -5.53 7.06 0.16
CA GLY A 308 -4.78 8.18 -0.44
C GLY A 308 -5.12 9.52 0.22
N LEU A 309 -6.40 9.77 0.53
CA LEU A 309 -6.84 10.99 1.22
C LEU A 309 -6.36 10.99 2.67
N LEU A 310 -6.64 9.93 3.43
CA LEU A 310 -6.27 9.84 4.84
C LEU A 310 -4.75 9.96 5.04
N SER A 311 -3.97 9.29 4.18
CA SER A 311 -2.51 9.39 4.21
C SER A 311 -1.99 10.76 3.77
N TRP A 312 -2.74 11.54 2.99
CA TRP A 312 -2.36 12.91 2.65
C TRP A 312 -2.55 13.85 3.83
N ILE A 313 -3.63 13.67 4.59
CA ILE A 313 -3.85 14.42 5.84
C ILE A 313 -2.74 14.09 6.84
N SER A 314 -2.40 12.81 7.01
CA SER A 314 -1.36 12.38 7.96
C SER A 314 0.08 12.67 7.50
N GLU A 315 0.32 12.89 6.21
CA GLU A 315 1.64 13.26 5.68
C GLU A 315 2.21 14.51 6.38
N LYS A 316 1.36 15.46 6.78
CA LYS A 316 1.80 16.66 7.54
C LYS A 316 2.48 16.29 8.86
N LEU A 317 1.95 15.28 9.54
CA LEU A 317 2.45 14.75 10.82
C LEU A 317 3.64 13.81 10.65
N SER A 318 4.00 13.46 9.41
CA SER A 318 5.02 12.43 9.21
C SER A 318 6.39 12.83 9.73
N ILE A 319 7.06 11.86 10.39
CA ILE A 319 8.35 12.03 11.08
C ILE A 319 9.47 12.07 10.04
N VAL A 320 9.59 10.98 9.26
CA VAL A 320 10.59 10.84 8.20
C VAL A 320 9.98 11.24 6.86
N LYS A 321 10.43 12.37 6.32
CA LYS A 321 9.92 12.91 5.05
C LYS A 321 10.99 13.66 4.28
N ILE A 322 10.68 13.96 3.02
CA ILE A 322 11.48 14.87 2.20
C ILE A 322 11.41 16.28 2.79
N LYS A 323 12.58 16.86 3.03
CA LYS A 323 12.82 18.21 3.55
C LYS A 323 13.70 19.00 2.58
N VAL A 324 13.48 20.31 2.55
CA VAL A 324 14.27 21.25 1.76
C VAL A 324 15.02 22.15 2.75
N ASN A 325 16.34 22.24 2.59
CA ASN A 325 17.15 23.25 3.24
C ASN A 325 17.10 24.52 2.36
N GLN A 326 16.46 25.57 2.87
CA GLN A 326 16.23 26.79 2.09
C GLN A 326 17.50 27.60 1.86
N SER A 327 18.47 27.57 2.78
CA SER A 327 19.75 28.30 2.58
C SER A 327 20.61 27.71 1.46
N LYS A 328 20.49 26.40 1.18
CA LYS A 328 21.15 25.74 0.05
C LYS A 328 20.34 25.80 -1.25
N CYS A 329 19.05 26.09 -1.18
CA CYS A 329 18.17 26.08 -2.35
C CYS A 329 18.42 27.31 -3.22
N VAL A 330 18.56 27.10 -4.53
CA VAL A 330 18.70 28.18 -5.53
C VAL A 330 17.50 28.24 -6.48
N GLU A 331 16.39 27.62 -6.10
CA GLU A 331 15.11 27.63 -6.83
C GLU A 331 15.16 27.24 -8.33
N CYS A 332 16.20 26.49 -8.74
CA CYS A 332 16.40 26.10 -10.15
C CYS A 332 15.29 25.24 -10.80
N GLY A 333 14.27 24.81 -10.05
CA GLY A 333 13.11 24.05 -10.57
C GLY A 333 13.37 22.59 -10.99
N LEU A 334 14.62 22.12 -11.01
CA LEU A 334 14.94 20.76 -11.48
C LEU A 334 14.22 19.65 -10.68
N CYS A 335 14.14 19.77 -9.36
CA CYS A 335 13.44 18.79 -8.52
C CYS A 335 11.93 18.72 -8.82
N SER A 336 11.29 19.87 -9.03
CA SER A 336 9.88 20.00 -9.42
C SER A 336 9.63 19.37 -10.80
N ARG A 337 10.52 19.60 -11.76
CA ARG A 337 10.45 18.97 -13.09
C ARG A 337 10.51 17.44 -13.02
N TYR A 338 11.26 16.83 -12.10
CA TYR A 338 11.34 15.36 -11.98
C TYR A 338 10.31 14.77 -11.01
N CYS A 339 9.66 15.59 -10.19
CA CYS A 339 8.61 15.15 -9.27
C CYS A 339 7.29 14.95 -10.03
N PRO A 340 6.72 13.73 -10.02
CA PRO A 340 5.52 13.45 -10.81
C PRO A 340 4.26 14.16 -10.30
N THR A 341 4.23 14.53 -9.01
CA THR A 341 3.11 15.22 -8.36
C THR A 341 3.39 16.69 -8.04
N ASP A 342 4.60 17.17 -8.33
CA ASP A 342 5.10 18.48 -7.92
C ASP A 342 5.07 18.78 -6.40
N ALA A 343 5.01 17.74 -5.56
CA ALA A 343 5.07 17.88 -4.10
C ALA A 343 6.32 18.64 -3.62
N ILE A 344 7.47 18.41 -4.27
CA ILE A 344 8.72 19.09 -3.92
C ILE A 344 8.73 20.57 -4.36
N GLY A 345 8.09 20.91 -5.48
CA GLY A 345 7.98 22.30 -5.93
C GLY A 345 7.15 23.14 -4.96
N ALA A 346 6.07 22.57 -4.43
CA ALA A 346 5.29 23.19 -3.36
C ALA A 346 6.11 23.39 -2.07
N LYS A 347 6.98 22.42 -1.70
CA LYS A 347 7.87 22.54 -0.54
C LYS A 347 8.98 23.57 -0.72
N VAL A 348 9.57 23.67 -1.92
CA VAL A 348 10.57 24.71 -2.23
C VAL A 348 9.95 26.09 -2.05
N LYS A 349 8.73 26.29 -2.55
CA LYS A 349 7.96 27.56 -2.43
C LYS A 349 7.22 27.74 -1.09
N ASP A 350 7.53 26.90 -0.11
CA ASP A 350 6.90 26.89 1.23
C ASP A 350 5.37 27.03 1.25
N LYS A 351 4.69 26.33 0.33
CA LYS A 351 3.22 26.38 0.25
C LYS A 351 2.58 25.61 1.40
N SER A 352 1.53 26.17 1.99
CA SER A 352 0.71 25.53 3.03
C SER A 352 -0.02 24.27 2.55
N VAL A 353 -0.34 24.21 1.25
CA VAL A 353 -0.97 23.06 0.59
C VAL A 353 0.03 22.39 -0.33
N VAL A 354 0.49 21.21 0.08
CA VAL A 354 1.47 20.39 -0.63
C VAL A 354 0.76 19.20 -1.30
N PRO A 355 0.97 18.96 -2.61
CA PRO A 355 0.52 17.75 -3.28
C PRO A 355 1.10 16.46 -2.67
N ASP A 356 0.51 15.30 -2.97
CA ASP A 356 0.96 14.00 -2.43
C ASP A 356 2.46 13.71 -2.69
N CYS A 357 3.25 13.46 -1.63
CA CYS A 357 4.61 12.95 -1.77
C CYS A 357 4.67 11.44 -1.50
N TYR A 358 4.77 10.64 -2.55
CA TYR A 358 4.86 9.17 -2.45
C TYR A 358 6.25 8.65 -2.01
N SER A 359 7.13 9.50 -1.49
CA SER A 359 8.49 9.16 -1.07
C SER A 359 9.30 8.38 -2.13
N CYS A 360 9.13 8.68 -3.42
CA CYS A 360 9.81 7.93 -4.50
C CYS A 360 11.30 8.26 -4.66
N GLY A 361 11.81 9.27 -3.94
CA GLY A 361 13.23 9.64 -3.92
C GLY A 361 13.77 10.31 -5.18
N ARG A 362 13.00 10.43 -6.28
CA ARG A 362 13.45 11.03 -7.55
C ARG A 362 14.08 12.43 -7.41
N CYS A 363 13.63 13.21 -6.42
CA CYS A 363 14.15 14.55 -6.16
C CYS A 363 15.48 14.58 -5.37
N LEU A 364 15.89 13.49 -4.71
CA LEU A 364 17.06 13.47 -3.82
C LEU A 364 18.37 13.73 -4.58
N ASN A 365 18.59 13.02 -5.68
CA ASN A 365 19.86 13.10 -6.41
C ASN A 365 19.83 14.12 -7.56
N ILE A 366 18.68 14.69 -7.92
CA ILE A 366 18.61 15.68 -9.01
C ILE A 366 19.04 17.09 -8.56
N CYS A 367 19.07 17.35 -7.25
CA CYS A 367 19.41 18.66 -6.72
C CYS A 367 20.93 18.94 -6.86
N PRO A 368 21.34 19.99 -7.59
CA PRO A 368 22.76 20.31 -7.76
C PRO A 368 23.41 20.83 -6.47
N LYS A 369 22.62 21.47 -5.58
CA LYS A 369 23.08 22.12 -4.35
C LYS A 369 22.89 21.29 -3.08
N ASP A 370 22.45 20.03 -3.21
CA ASP A 370 22.19 19.16 -2.04
C ASP A 370 21.21 19.74 -1.01
N ALA A 371 20.26 20.56 -1.47
CA ALA A 371 19.26 21.16 -0.61
C ALA A 371 18.17 20.16 -0.18
N ILE A 372 18.07 18.98 -0.80
CA ILE A 372 16.97 18.04 -0.58
C ILE A 372 17.48 16.81 0.18
N THR A 373 16.82 16.49 1.30
CA THR A 373 17.13 15.31 2.12
C THR A 373 15.85 14.55 2.48
N TYR A 374 15.97 13.24 2.71
CA TYR A 374 14.93 12.44 3.37
C TYR A 374 15.39 12.19 4.80
N SER A 375 14.74 12.80 5.80
CA SER A 375 15.27 12.83 7.17
C SER A 375 14.17 13.02 8.22
N TYR A 376 14.42 12.48 9.43
CA TYR A 376 13.65 12.78 10.62
C TYR A 376 14.06 14.10 11.30
N LYS A 377 15.33 14.52 11.17
CA LYS A 377 15.85 15.77 11.76
C LYS A 377 15.27 17.01 11.10
N LYS A 378 15.06 18.10 11.85
CA LYS A 378 14.73 19.40 11.24
C LYS A 378 15.88 19.84 10.31
N PRO A 379 15.61 20.58 9.22
CA PRO A 379 16.68 21.15 8.41
C PRO A 379 17.57 22.02 9.31
N GLU A 380 18.88 21.87 9.22
CA GLU A 380 19.80 22.78 9.90
C GLU A 380 19.62 24.19 9.31
N GLU A 381 19.12 25.11 10.13
CA GLU A 381 19.23 26.54 9.89
C GLU A 381 20.70 26.88 10.14
N VAL A 382 21.37 27.42 9.11
CA VAL A 382 22.72 27.94 9.29
C VAL A 382 22.56 29.18 10.17
N SER A 383 22.95 29.09 11.44
CA SER A 383 23.22 30.27 12.24
C SER A 383 24.31 31.03 11.51
N ASN A 384 23.98 32.22 10.98
CA ASN A 384 24.98 33.16 10.52
C ASN A 384 25.83 33.53 11.74
N GLU A 385 26.96 32.86 11.93
CA GLU A 385 28.05 33.40 12.74
C GLU A 385 28.49 34.69 12.02
N LYS A 386 28.19 35.80 12.69
CA LYS A 386 28.54 37.16 12.26
C LYS A 386 30.04 37.40 12.38
#